data_AF-A0A957N0H6-F1
#
_entry.id   AF-A0A957N0H6-F1
#
_cell.length_a   1.000
_cell.length_b   1.000
_cell.length_c   1.000
_cell.angle_alpha   90.00
_cell.angle_beta   90.00
_cell.angle_gamma   90.00
#
_symmetry.space_group_name_H-M   'P 1'
#
loop_
_entity.id
_entity.type
_entity.pdbx_description
1 polymer ?
#
loop_
_entity_poly.entity_id
_entity_poly.type
_entity_poly.pdbx_seq_one_letter_code
_entity_poly.pdbx_strand_id
1 'polypeptide(L)'
;SHVVDWIPGEETADAGEGESTAPAPVKVVRVEGQYPLRKAIAGQEYALTQPLYLITNGAPAGRVRQFIDFVLSPAGQAIVARYHAPIR
;
A
#
# COMPACT_ATOMS: atom_id res chain seq x y z
N SER A 1 -11.35 -2.60 1.37
CA SER A 1 -11.41 -1.51 2.36
C SER A 1 -11.89 -0.25 1.65
N HIS A 2 -13.16 0.11 1.83
CA HIS A 2 -13.91 1.13 1.05
C HIS A 2 -13.52 2.60 1.32
N VAL A 3 -12.28 2.86 1.78
CA VAL A 3 -11.83 4.20 2.18
C VAL A 3 -10.81 4.78 1.18
N VAL A 4 -10.17 3.91 0.39
CA VAL A 4 -9.06 4.29 -0.51
C VAL A 4 -9.58 4.95 -1.80
N ASP A 5 -10.85 4.74 -2.13
CA ASP A 5 -11.44 5.11 -3.43
C ASP A 5 -11.69 6.63 -3.60
N TRP A 6 -11.43 7.45 -2.56
CA TRP A 6 -11.73 8.89 -2.56
C TRP A 6 -10.49 9.79 -2.38
N ILE A 7 -9.27 9.33 -2.62
CA ILE A 7 -8.10 10.22 -2.49
C ILE A 7 -7.96 11.09 -3.76
N PRO A 8 -8.07 12.43 -3.67
CA PRO A 8 -7.95 13.29 -4.85
C PRO A 8 -6.54 13.23 -5.44
N GLY A 9 -6.43 12.89 -6.73
CA GLY A 9 -5.19 12.90 -7.50
C GLY A 9 -4.53 11.53 -7.74
N GLU A 10 -5.07 10.43 -7.21
CA GLU A 10 -4.80 9.10 -7.79
C GLU A 10 -5.86 8.84 -8.86
N GLU A 11 -5.52 9.07 -10.12
CA GLU A 11 -6.36 8.67 -11.25
C GLU A 11 -6.48 7.14 -11.21
N THR A 12 -7.68 6.65 -10.94
CA THR A 12 -7.98 5.22 -11.05
C THR A 12 -7.81 4.83 -12.51
N ALA A 13 -6.73 4.11 -12.81
CA ALA A 13 -6.56 3.41 -14.08
C ALA A 13 -7.52 2.21 -14.13
N ASP A 14 -8.83 2.50 -14.13
CA ASP A 14 -9.87 1.64 -14.70
C ASP A 14 -11.14 2.48 -14.85
N ALA A 15 -11.21 3.26 -15.93
CA ALA A 15 -12.45 3.84 -16.41
C ALA A 15 -13.26 2.73 -17.11
N GLY A 16 -13.82 1.83 -16.31
CA GLY A 16 -14.87 0.89 -16.68
C GLY A 16 -16.19 1.35 -16.06
N GLU A 17 -17.20 1.52 -16.90
CA GLU A 17 -18.49 2.13 -16.60
C GLU A 17 -19.25 1.49 -15.41
N GLY A 18 -19.76 2.36 -14.53
CA GLY A 18 -21.03 2.14 -13.84
C GLY A 18 -20.98 1.53 -12.44
N GLU A 19 -20.66 2.32 -11.41
CA GLU A 19 -21.40 2.26 -10.15
C GLU A 19 -21.22 3.58 -9.36
N SER A 20 -22.29 4.35 -9.21
CA SER A 20 -22.34 5.48 -8.28
C SER A 20 -22.35 4.90 -6.85
N THR A 21 -21.16 4.62 -6.32
CA THR A 21 -21.00 4.26 -4.91
C THR A 21 -21.33 5.51 -4.09
N ALA A 22 -22.32 5.38 -3.20
CA ALA A 22 -22.65 6.40 -2.21
C ALA A 22 -21.36 6.89 -1.52
N PRO A 23 -21.26 8.18 -1.16
CA PRO A 23 -20.04 8.69 -0.54
C PRO A 23 -19.68 7.80 0.65
N ALA A 24 -18.41 7.38 0.72
CA ALA A 24 -17.93 6.57 1.82
C ALA A 24 -18.36 7.23 3.15
N PRO A 25 -18.78 6.46 4.18
CA PRO A 25 -19.28 7.01 5.44
C PRO A 25 -18.22 7.79 6.23
N VAL A 26 -17.00 7.87 5.70
CA VAL A 26 -15.83 8.51 6.29
C VAL A 26 -15.17 9.42 5.27
N LYS A 27 -14.67 10.57 5.74
CA LYS A 27 -13.94 11.53 4.92
C LYS A 27 -12.45 11.39 5.16
N VAL A 28 -11.67 11.29 4.08
CA VAL A 28 -10.20 11.32 4.17
C VAL A 28 -9.75 12.74 4.50
N VAL A 29 -8.98 12.89 5.57
CA VAL A 29 -8.40 14.17 6.00
C VAL A 29 -6.92 14.23 5.70
N ARG A 30 -6.41 15.45 5.56
CA ARG A 30 -4.97 15.69 5.45
C ARG A 30 -4.33 15.60 6.83
N VAL A 31 -3.09 15.12 6.87
CA VAL A 31 -2.22 15.14 8.04
C VAL A 31 -1.03 16.01 7.69
N GLU A 32 -0.79 17.07 8.46
CA GLU A 32 0.25 18.07 8.15
C GLU A 32 0.18 18.61 6.72
N GLY A 33 -1.04 18.84 6.22
CA GLY A 33 -1.28 19.33 4.85
C GLY A 33 -1.14 18.27 3.74
N GLN A 34 -0.77 17.03 4.07
CA GLN A 34 -0.53 15.96 3.11
C GLN A 34 -1.69 14.94 3.06
N TYR A 35 -2.00 14.41 1.88
CA TYR A 35 -2.85 13.22 1.74
C TYR A 35 -1.98 11.94 1.69
N PRO A 36 -2.53 10.76 2.03
CA PRO A 36 -1.83 9.48 1.96
C PRO A 36 -1.64 8.97 0.51
N LEU A 37 -1.07 9.80 -0.36
CA LEU A 37 -0.77 9.45 -1.75
C LEU A 37 0.44 8.51 -1.82
N ARG A 38 0.48 7.59 -2.79
CA ARG A 38 1.64 6.67 -2.96
C ARG A 38 2.97 7.40 -3.05
N LYS A 39 3.01 8.53 -3.75
CA LYS A 39 4.23 9.37 -3.87
C LYS A 39 4.68 9.93 -2.51
N ALA A 40 3.75 10.45 -1.70
CA ALA A 40 4.07 11.02 -0.39
C ALA A 40 4.53 9.94 0.59
N ILE A 41 3.90 8.76 0.56
CA ILE A 41 4.32 7.58 1.35
C ILE A 41 5.71 7.12 0.91
N ALA A 42 5.94 6.99 -0.40
CA ALA A 42 7.23 6.63 -0.97
C ALA A 42 8.33 7.69 -0.77
N GLY A 43 7.96 8.95 -0.52
CA GLY A 43 8.89 10.02 -0.12
C GLY A 43 9.12 10.11 1.39
N GLN A 44 8.41 9.31 2.20
CA GLN A 44 8.35 9.44 3.67
C GLN A 44 7.85 10.82 4.14
N GLU A 45 7.07 11.48 3.29
CA GLU A 45 6.51 12.80 3.57
C GLU A 45 5.14 12.69 4.27
N TYR A 46 4.53 11.49 4.28
CA TYR A 46 3.31 11.22 5.03
C TYR A 46 3.65 10.58 6.38
N ALA A 47 3.35 11.29 7.47
CA ALA A 47 3.78 10.91 8.82
C ALA A 47 3.15 9.60 9.32
N LEU A 48 1.92 9.28 8.88
CA LEU A 48 1.21 8.09 9.32
C LEU A 48 1.48 6.92 8.37
N THR A 49 2.64 6.29 8.51
CA THR A 49 3.00 5.07 7.79
C THR A 49 3.35 3.95 8.78
N GLN A 50 2.98 2.72 8.44
CA GLN A 50 3.34 1.54 9.21
C GLN A 50 4.26 0.65 8.36
N PRO A 51 5.57 0.59 8.68
CA PRO A 51 6.48 -0.30 7.98
C PRO A 51 6.15 -1.76 8.31
N LEU A 52 6.25 -2.62 7.29
CA LEU A 52 6.12 -4.07 7.43
C LEU A 52 7.52 -4.69 7.48
N TYR A 53 7.80 -5.44 8.54
CA TYR A 53 9.10 -6.08 8.74
C TYR A 53 8.98 -7.61 8.63
N LEU A 54 9.97 -8.23 8.00
CA LEU A 54 10.19 -9.68 8.07
C LEU A 54 11.31 -9.94 9.07
N ILE A 55 10.96 -10.36 10.27
CA ILE A 55 11.92 -10.58 11.36
C ILE A 55 12.19 -12.07 11.49
N THR A 56 13.48 -12.45 11.49
CA THR A 56 13.92 -13.83 11.67
C THR A 56 14.94 -13.92 12.79
N ASN A 57 14.98 -15.07 13.47
CA ASN A 57 16.00 -15.34 14.48
C ASN A 57 17.29 -15.82 13.79
N GLY A 58 18.25 -14.90 13.62
CA GLY A 58 19.49 -15.15 12.88
C GLY A 58 19.30 -15.10 11.37
N ALA A 59 20.28 -15.58 10.61
CA ALA A 59 20.23 -15.55 9.15
C ALA A 59 19.15 -16.51 8.61
N PRO A 60 18.30 -16.07 7.66
CA PRO A 60 17.25 -16.92 7.11
C PRO A 60 17.84 -18.09 6.30
N ALA A 61 17.33 -19.29 6.55
CA ALA A 61 17.77 -20.52 5.88
C ALA A 61 16.58 -21.40 5.47
N GLY A 62 16.82 -22.33 4.54
CA GLY A 62 15.84 -23.29 4.06
C GLY A 62 14.53 -22.61 3.60
N ARG A 63 13.40 -23.09 4.13
CA ARG A 63 12.06 -22.59 3.77
C ARG A 63 11.84 -21.13 4.15
N VAL A 64 12.48 -20.65 5.22
CA VAL A 64 12.35 -19.25 5.65
C VAL A 64 12.99 -18.33 4.61
N ARG A 65 14.17 -18.69 4.11
CA ARG A 65 14.83 -17.95 3.02
C ARG A 65 13.98 -17.97 1.75
N GLN A 66 13.46 -19.14 1.36
CA GLN A 66 12.61 -19.26 0.17
C GLN A 66 11.35 -18.39 0.26
N PHE A 67 10.73 -18.31 1.44
CA PHE A 67 9.58 -17.44 1.66
C PHE A 67 9.95 -15.96 1.53
N ILE A 68 11.06 -15.53 2.15
CA ILE A 68 11.54 -14.15 2.04
C ILE A 68 11.87 -13.81 0.59
N ASP A 69 12.58 -14.69 -0.11
CA ASP A 69 12.92 -14.53 -1.54
C ASP A 69 11.64 -14.38 -2.39
N PHE A 70 10.58 -15.15 -2.09
CA PHE A 70 9.29 -15.03 -2.76
C PHE A 70 8.60 -13.70 -2.44
N VAL A 71 8.52 -13.28 -1.18
CA VAL A 71 7.89 -12.01 -0.78
C VAL A 71 8.57 -10.82 -1.47
N LEU A 72 9.89 -10.87 -1.62
CA LEU A 72 10.68 -9.83 -2.30
C LEU A 72 10.67 -9.95 -3.83
N SER A 73 10.20 -11.06 -4.39
CA SER A 73 10.11 -11.26 -5.84
C SER A 73 9.05 -10.34 -6.49
N PRO A 74 9.09 -10.13 -7.82
CA PRO A 74 8.05 -9.38 -8.53
C PRO A 74 6.63 -9.94 -8.30
N ALA A 75 6.49 -11.26 -8.21
CA ALA A 75 5.19 -11.89 -7.95
C ALA A 75 4.69 -11.60 -6.53
N GLY A 76 5.58 -11.67 -5.54
CA GLY A 76 5.26 -11.31 -4.15
C GLY A 76 4.87 -9.83 -4.03
N GLN A 77 5.65 -8.93 -4.64
CA GLN A 77 5.37 -7.50 -4.62
C GLN A 77 4.08 -7.14 -5.36
N ALA A 78 3.71 -7.85 -6.42
CA ALA A 78 2.41 -7.68 -7.09
C ALA A 78 1.22 -8.01 -6.18
N ILE A 79 1.38 -8.93 -5.23
CA ILE A 79 0.36 -9.22 -4.21
C ILE A 79 0.33 -8.09 -3.18
N VAL A 80 1.49 -7.64 -2.69
CA VAL A 80 1.61 -6.55 -1.72
C VAL A 80 0.97 -5.26 -2.26
N ALA A 81 1.21 -4.93 -3.53
CA ALA A 81 0.73 -3.71 -4.17
C ALA A 81 -0.80 -3.55 -4.19
N ARG A 82 -1.55 -4.65 -4.01
CA ARG A 82 -3.02 -4.64 -3.91
C ARG A 82 -3.53 -3.98 -2.63
N TYR A 83 -2.73 -4.01 -1.56
CA TYR A 83 -3.16 -3.57 -0.23
C TYR A 83 -2.21 -2.56 0.41
N HIS A 84 -0.94 -2.56 0.01
CA HIS A 84 0.12 -1.77 0.63
C HIS A 84 1.05 -1.15 -0.43
N ALA A 85 1.89 -0.22 0.00
CA ALA A 85 3.04 0.19 -0.80
C ALA A 85 4.06 -0.95 -0.89
N PRO A 86 4.82 -1.05 -2.00
CA PRO A 86 5.89 -2.05 -2.14
C PRO A 86 6.90 -1.98 -0.99
N ILE A 87 7.44 -3.14 -0.65
CA ILE A 87 8.49 -3.27 0.38
C ILE A 87 9.80 -2.77 -0.22
N ARG A 88 10.56 -1.98 0.56
CA ARG A 88 11.90 -1.50 0.19
C ARG A 88 12.99 -2.47 0.61
#